data_AF-S8FYZ0-F1
#
_entry.id   AF-S8FYZ0-F1
#
_cell.length_a   1.000
_cell.length_b   1.000
_cell.length_c   1.000
_cell.angle_alpha   90.00
_cell.angle_beta   90.00
_cell.angle_gamma   90.00
#
_symmetry.space_group_name_H-M   'P 1'
#
loop_
_entity.id
_entity.type
_entity.pdbx_description
1 polymer ?
#
loop_
_entity_poly.entity_id
_entity_poly.type
_entity_poly.pdbx_seq_one_letter_code
_entity_poly.pdbx_strand_id
1 'polypeptide(L)'
;MTIPSSRPEEEDEDDDEKKGRRSGPRDPPFEQWLDTTGRVYKDPVRPRNWLGGKVPFPLNPSFKPPTPISDKLRSIVYNEYMTNPEVYNVRVLSERYGLSIQRVDAILRLKGLEESWKKQNKQLQTGFQAGMEEILGVTDNTRTLRQLTGQGMRELGEDATEADASSSTQDSLRDRYQRLFWEPVVEGQEPAVLRQLERARLQDRSRARAMMELKDHQAHVPAPKEQVHAVVERPGHSTIKFIDVGGKYVDLDDRLARLKAAKHRAQVRQKRRVRPSQAVKNQGAAVAAH
;
A
#
# COMPACT_ATOMS: atom_id res chain seq x y z
N MET A 1 28.47 -3.78 74.39
CA MET A 1 28.06 -2.82 73.34
C MET A 1 29.25 -2.65 72.40
N THR A 2 29.31 -3.38 71.28
CA THR A 2 28.84 -3.04 69.91
C THR A 2 29.96 -2.42 69.05
N ILE A 3 30.58 -3.28 68.22
CA ILE A 3 31.11 -3.15 66.84
C ILE A 3 31.69 -1.79 66.37
N PRO A 4 32.90 -1.79 65.76
CA PRO A 4 33.19 -0.98 64.59
C PRO A 4 33.32 -1.83 63.32
N SER A 5 32.50 -1.49 62.33
CA SER A 5 32.42 -2.08 60.99
C SER A 5 33.43 -1.36 60.09
N SER A 6 34.50 -2.05 59.69
CA SER A 6 35.45 -1.63 58.66
C SER A 6 34.81 -1.75 57.27
N ARG A 7 34.66 -0.62 56.58
CA ARG A 7 34.25 -0.52 55.17
C ARG A 7 35.54 -0.50 54.31
N PRO A 8 35.62 -1.27 53.21
CA PRO A 8 36.85 -1.48 52.47
C PRO A 8 37.20 -0.31 51.54
N GLU A 9 38.50 -0.21 51.27
CA GLU A 9 39.18 0.69 50.33
C GLU A 9 38.70 0.42 48.90
N GLU A 10 38.36 1.48 48.17
CA GLU A 10 38.09 1.43 46.73
C GLU A 10 39.43 1.70 46.02
N GLU A 11 39.98 0.65 45.39
CA GLU A 11 41.17 0.73 44.53
C GLU A 11 40.77 1.25 43.13
N ASP A 12 41.60 2.15 42.64
CA ASP A 12 41.57 2.77 41.33
C ASP A 12 41.80 1.76 40.20
N GLU A 13 40.88 1.68 39.23
CA GLU A 13 41.15 1.12 37.90
C GLU A 13 40.80 2.17 36.83
N ASP A 14 41.80 3.01 36.53
CA ASP A 14 41.92 3.75 35.28
C ASP A 14 42.10 2.74 34.13
N ASP A 15 41.08 2.54 33.30
CA ASP A 15 41.24 1.79 32.04
C ASP A 15 40.84 2.63 30.82
N ASP A 16 41.86 2.87 30.01
CA ASP A 16 42.04 3.88 28.99
C ASP A 16 41.39 3.44 27.67
N GLU A 17 40.06 3.60 27.53
CA GLU A 17 39.38 3.39 26.24
C GLU A 17 39.17 4.72 25.47
N LYS A 18 40.26 5.22 24.87
CA LYS A 18 40.25 6.26 23.82
C LYS A 18 39.53 5.79 22.56
N LYS A 19 38.19 5.80 22.57
CA LYS A 19 37.38 5.83 21.34
C LYS A 19 37.32 7.26 20.83
N GLY A 20 37.95 7.49 19.67
CA GLY A 20 37.98 8.77 18.98
C GLY A 20 36.59 9.41 18.87
N ARG A 21 36.33 10.38 19.75
CA ARG A 21 35.17 11.25 19.67
C ARG A 21 35.28 12.01 18.35
N ARG A 22 34.43 11.65 17.38
CA ARG A 22 34.18 12.48 16.21
C ARG A 22 33.73 13.85 16.74
N SER A 23 34.62 14.83 16.70
CA SER A 23 34.33 16.22 17.03
C SER A 23 33.49 16.82 15.91
N GLY A 24 32.21 16.41 15.84
CA GLY A 24 31.21 17.22 15.16
C GLY A 24 31.03 18.54 15.93
N PRO A 25 30.59 19.62 15.27
CA PRO A 25 30.14 20.81 15.97
C PRO A 25 29.14 20.39 17.05
N ARG A 26 29.37 20.80 18.29
CA ARG A 26 28.44 20.52 19.39
C ARG A 26 27.17 21.29 19.09
N ASP A 27 26.04 20.60 18.97
CA ASP A 27 24.75 21.25 18.72
C ASP A 27 24.49 22.30 19.82
N PRO A 28 23.99 23.50 19.46
CA PRO A 28 23.70 24.52 20.45
C PRO A 28 22.66 24.01 21.45
N PRO A 29 22.71 24.46 22.71
CA PRO A 29 21.64 24.21 23.67
C PRO A 29 20.27 24.59 23.10
N PHE A 30 19.23 23.85 23.50
CA PHE A 30 17.88 23.99 22.95
C PHE A 30 17.35 25.42 22.95
N GLU A 31 17.55 26.18 24.03
CA GLU A 31 17.12 27.58 24.15
C GLU A 31 17.82 28.48 23.11
N GLN A 32 19.13 28.32 22.95
CA GLN A 32 19.90 29.06 21.94
C GLN A 32 19.47 28.67 20.52
N TRP A 33 19.10 27.41 20.29
CA TRP A 33 18.55 26.97 19.00
C TRP A 33 17.20 27.60 18.71
N LEU A 34 16.28 27.64 19.69
CA LEU A 34 14.96 28.27 19.55
C LEU A 34 15.07 29.75 19.19
N ASP A 35 16.01 30.48 19.80
CA ASP A 35 16.21 31.91 19.54
C ASP A 35 16.86 32.21 18.18
N THR A 36 17.67 31.27 17.69
CA THR A 36 18.37 31.39 16.41
C THR A 36 17.60 30.70 15.28
N THR A 37 17.90 29.43 15.04
CA THR A 37 17.41 28.64 13.88
C THR A 37 15.94 28.26 14.04
N GLY A 38 15.51 27.94 15.27
CA GLY A 38 14.16 27.53 15.61
C GLY A 38 13.11 28.63 15.42
N ARG A 39 13.53 29.90 15.47
CA ARG A 39 12.64 31.06 15.36
C ARG A 39 11.83 31.09 14.05
N VAL A 40 12.42 30.57 12.97
CA VAL A 40 11.76 30.49 11.64
C VAL A 40 10.58 29.51 11.64
N TYR A 41 10.55 28.55 12.57
CA TYR A 41 9.50 27.54 12.67
C TYR A 41 8.43 27.86 13.73
N LYS A 42 8.58 28.98 14.44
CA LYS A 42 7.59 29.43 15.44
C LYS A 42 6.24 29.75 14.79
N ASP A 43 6.29 30.48 13.68
CA ASP A 43 5.14 30.81 12.87
C ASP A 43 5.17 30.00 11.56
N PRO A 44 4.02 29.58 11.03
CA PRO A 44 3.96 28.79 9.81
C PRO A 44 4.36 29.64 8.60
N VAL A 45 5.64 29.55 8.21
CA VAL A 45 6.14 30.09 6.95
C VAL A 45 5.66 29.18 5.81
N ARG A 46 5.13 29.80 4.75
CA ARG A 46 4.40 29.09 3.68
C ARG A 46 5.15 29.23 2.35
N PRO A 47 5.12 28.21 1.47
CA PRO A 47 4.68 26.82 1.69
C PRO A 47 5.81 25.92 2.22
N ARG A 48 5.46 24.84 2.93
CA ARG A 48 6.33 23.71 3.30
C ARG A 48 7.67 24.11 3.95
N ASN A 49 7.58 24.81 5.08
CA ASN A 49 8.75 25.15 5.91
C ASN A 49 9.26 23.93 6.69
N TRP A 50 9.89 22.99 5.99
CA TRP A 50 10.43 21.75 6.55
C TRP A 50 11.83 21.95 7.13
N LEU A 51 12.13 21.22 8.22
CA LEU A 51 13.44 21.23 8.89
C LEU A 51 14.60 20.85 7.96
N GLY A 52 14.38 19.90 7.04
CA GLY A 52 15.37 19.50 6.02
C GLY A 52 15.34 20.33 4.74
N GLY A 53 14.64 21.47 4.74
CA GLY A 53 14.44 22.34 3.57
C GLY A 53 13.52 21.70 2.53
N LYS A 54 14.06 20.80 1.70
CA LYS A 54 13.30 20.07 0.66
C LYS A 54 12.69 18.76 1.15
N VAL A 55 12.98 18.34 2.38
CA VAL A 55 12.42 17.14 3.00
C VAL A 55 12.03 17.44 4.45
N PRO A 56 10.94 16.85 4.97
CA PRO A 56 10.51 17.04 6.35
C PRO A 56 11.55 16.58 7.37
N PHE A 57 12.27 15.49 7.08
CA PHE A 57 13.24 14.91 7.99
C PHE A 57 14.65 14.98 7.37
N PRO A 58 15.59 15.74 7.94
CA PRO A 58 16.93 15.87 7.38
C PRO A 58 17.70 14.54 7.33
N LEU A 59 17.43 13.64 8.30
CA LEU A 59 18.05 12.32 8.38
C LEU A 59 17.35 11.25 7.53
N ASN A 60 16.20 11.56 6.92
CA ASN A 60 15.50 10.66 6.00
C ASN A 60 15.13 11.38 4.70
N PRO A 61 16.10 11.55 3.77
CA PRO A 61 15.85 12.21 2.49
C PRO A 61 14.91 11.44 1.56
N SER A 62 14.69 10.14 1.80
CA SER A 62 13.80 9.31 1.00
C SER A 62 12.33 9.61 1.26
N PHE A 63 11.97 10.11 2.44
CA PHE A 63 10.60 10.48 2.75
C PHE A 63 10.27 11.87 2.22
N LYS A 64 9.56 11.92 1.10
CA LYS A 64 9.06 13.15 0.46
C LYS A 64 7.53 13.08 0.38
N PRO A 65 6.81 13.70 1.32
CA PRO A 65 5.36 13.60 1.31
C PRO A 65 4.80 14.32 0.07
N PRO A 66 3.88 13.69 -0.68
CA PRO A 66 3.24 14.33 -1.81
C PRO A 66 2.31 15.45 -1.33
N THR A 67 2.11 16.46 -2.19
CA THR A 67 1.17 17.54 -1.91
C THR A 67 -0.25 16.97 -1.79
N PRO A 68 -1.02 17.34 -0.76
CA PRO A 68 -2.39 16.86 -0.62
C PRO A 68 -3.30 17.47 -1.70
N ILE A 69 -4.41 16.78 -1.97
CA ILE A 69 -5.41 17.22 -2.94
C ILE A 69 -6.17 18.42 -2.38
N SER A 70 -6.39 19.48 -3.18
CA SER A 70 -7.16 20.64 -2.73
C SER A 70 -8.64 20.32 -2.47
N ASP A 71 -9.24 21.02 -1.52
CA ASP A 71 -10.66 20.89 -1.21
C ASP A 71 -11.54 21.14 -2.43
N LYS A 72 -11.15 22.11 -3.24
CA LYS A 72 -11.84 22.47 -4.47
C LYS A 72 -11.90 21.28 -5.43
N LEU A 73 -10.78 20.56 -5.63
CA LEU A 73 -10.76 19.36 -6.45
C LEU A 73 -11.63 18.26 -5.85
N ARG A 74 -11.54 18.03 -4.54
CA ARG A 74 -12.38 17.03 -3.84
C ARG A 74 -13.87 17.32 -4.04
N SER A 75 -14.26 18.59 -3.97
CA SER A 75 -15.63 19.05 -4.19
C SER A 75 -16.08 18.88 -5.65
N ILE A 76 -15.19 19.14 -6.63
CA ILE A 76 -15.49 18.88 -8.05
C ILE A 76 -15.74 17.38 -8.30
N VAL A 77 -14.85 16.51 -7.83
CA VAL A 77 -14.99 15.05 -7.97
C VAL A 77 -16.30 14.56 -7.36
N TYR A 78 -16.64 15.06 -6.18
CA TYR A 78 -17.90 14.71 -5.50
C TYR A 78 -19.12 15.18 -6.29
N ASN A 79 -19.12 16.43 -6.75
CA ASN A 79 -20.24 16.98 -7.50
C ASN A 79 -20.46 16.24 -8.82
N GLU A 80 -19.39 15.90 -9.55
CA GLU A 80 -19.50 15.13 -10.80
C GLU A 80 -20.09 13.75 -10.55
N TYR A 81 -19.62 13.03 -9.53
CA TYR A 81 -20.20 11.76 -9.13
C TYR A 81 -21.69 11.88 -8.79
N MET A 82 -22.07 12.91 -8.01
CA MET A 82 -23.46 13.13 -7.61
C MET A 82 -24.37 13.55 -8.77
N THR A 83 -23.83 14.21 -9.81
CA THR A 83 -24.64 14.57 -11.00
C THR A 83 -25.07 13.37 -11.81
N ASN A 84 -24.16 12.45 -12.13
CA ASN A 84 -24.44 11.26 -12.94
C ASN A 84 -23.49 10.11 -12.56
N PRO A 85 -23.85 9.25 -11.60
CA PRO A 85 -23.00 8.14 -11.15
C PRO A 85 -22.67 7.10 -12.23
N GLU A 86 -23.58 6.90 -13.19
CA GLU A 86 -23.40 5.95 -14.29
C GLU A 86 -22.31 6.41 -15.28
N VAL A 87 -22.23 7.73 -15.53
CA VAL A 87 -21.23 8.33 -16.43
C VAL A 87 -19.93 8.59 -15.68
N TYR A 88 -20.03 9.18 -14.49
CA TYR A 88 -18.89 9.54 -13.65
C TYR A 88 -18.65 8.47 -12.58
N ASN A 89 -18.45 7.22 -13.01
CA ASN A 89 -18.08 6.15 -12.10
C ASN A 89 -16.69 6.42 -11.48
N VAL A 90 -16.41 5.85 -10.30
CA VAL A 90 -15.14 5.94 -9.56
C VAL A 90 -13.94 5.64 -10.46
N ARG A 91 -14.05 4.68 -11.38
CA ARG A 91 -12.98 4.35 -12.34
C ARG A 91 -12.72 5.49 -13.33
N VAL A 92 -13.78 6.07 -13.89
CA VAL A 92 -13.68 7.19 -14.85
C VAL A 92 -13.11 8.43 -14.16
N LEU A 93 -13.56 8.71 -12.93
CA LEU A 93 -13.04 9.82 -12.13
C LEU A 93 -11.57 9.62 -11.76
N SER A 94 -11.19 8.40 -11.39
CA SER A 94 -9.79 8.01 -11.11
C SER A 94 -8.89 8.27 -12.32
N GLU A 95 -9.29 7.79 -13.50
CA GLU A 95 -8.54 7.99 -14.75
C GLU A 95 -8.49 9.47 -15.15
N ARG A 96 -9.59 10.20 -15.00
CA ARG A 96 -9.69 11.61 -15.40
C ARG A 96 -8.81 12.54 -14.56
N TYR A 97 -8.75 12.31 -13.24
CA TYR A 97 -8.02 13.15 -12.30
C TYR A 97 -6.65 12.58 -11.91
N GLY A 98 -6.26 11.43 -12.44
CA GLY A 98 -4.99 10.76 -12.11
C GLY A 98 -4.90 10.32 -10.64
N LEU A 99 -6.04 10.08 -10.00
CA LEU A 99 -6.13 9.68 -8.61
C LEU A 99 -6.31 8.16 -8.51
N SER A 100 -5.83 7.53 -7.46
CA SER A 100 -6.16 6.12 -7.23
C SER A 100 -7.66 5.93 -6.97
N ILE A 101 -8.19 4.78 -7.38
CA ILE A 101 -9.59 4.40 -7.14
C ILE A 101 -9.93 4.48 -5.65
N GLN A 102 -8.99 4.07 -4.78
CA GLN A 102 -9.15 4.12 -3.33
C GLN A 102 -9.25 5.57 -2.82
N ARG A 103 -8.42 6.47 -3.35
CA ARG A 103 -8.44 7.89 -2.96
C ARG A 103 -9.73 8.57 -3.43
N VAL A 104 -10.23 8.25 -4.63
CA VAL A 104 -11.54 8.74 -5.11
C VAL A 104 -12.67 8.25 -4.22
N ASP A 105 -12.71 6.96 -3.88
CA ASP A 105 -13.70 6.37 -2.96
C ASP A 105 -13.66 7.08 -1.59
N ALA A 106 -12.46 7.33 -1.05
CA ALA A 106 -12.30 8.07 0.20
C ALA A 106 -12.80 9.51 0.11
N ILE A 107 -12.54 10.21 -0.99
CA ILE A 107 -13.05 11.58 -1.24
C ILE A 107 -14.58 11.57 -1.21
N LEU A 108 -15.22 10.64 -1.92
CA LEU A 108 -16.68 10.55 -1.98
C LEU A 108 -17.28 10.33 -0.58
N ARG A 109 -16.67 9.46 0.22
CA ARG A 109 -17.10 9.19 1.61
C ARG A 109 -16.97 10.41 2.51
N LEU A 110 -15.81 11.05 2.51
CA LEU A 110 -15.52 12.19 3.39
C LEU A 110 -16.38 13.40 3.02
N LYS A 111 -16.62 13.64 1.72
CA LYS A 111 -17.51 14.71 1.26
C LYS A 111 -18.99 14.42 1.56
N GLY A 112 -19.44 13.17 1.42
CA GLY A 112 -20.77 12.77 1.87
C GLY A 112 -20.98 12.98 3.38
N LEU A 113 -19.97 12.67 4.20
CA LEU A 113 -19.98 12.95 5.63
C LEU A 113 -20.06 14.46 5.91
N GLU A 114 -19.26 15.27 5.21
CA GLU A 114 -19.29 16.73 5.31
C GLU A 114 -20.70 17.29 5.03
N GLU A 115 -21.38 16.82 3.97
CA GLU A 115 -22.76 17.22 3.67
C GLU A 115 -23.75 16.77 4.75
N SER A 116 -23.57 15.58 5.31
CA SER A 116 -24.40 15.11 6.42
C SER A 116 -24.26 16.02 7.66
N TRP A 117 -23.05 16.49 7.93
CA TRP A 117 -22.77 17.42 9.04
C TRP A 117 -23.32 18.81 8.77
N LYS A 118 -23.27 19.28 7.50
CA LYS A 118 -23.96 20.50 7.09
C LYS A 118 -25.47 20.40 7.33
N LYS A 119 -26.10 19.28 6.97
CA LYS A 119 -27.53 19.02 7.22
C LYS A 119 -27.87 18.98 8.72
N GLN A 120 -26.96 18.47 9.54
CA GLN A 120 -27.08 18.45 11.01
C GLN A 120 -26.72 19.80 11.66
N ASN A 121 -26.39 20.84 10.88
CA ASN A 121 -25.93 22.15 11.36
C ASN A 121 -24.71 22.08 12.29
N LYS A 122 -23.84 21.07 12.13
CA LYS A 122 -22.55 21.02 12.83
C LYS A 122 -21.58 22.01 12.20
N GLN A 123 -20.87 22.76 13.04
CA GLN A 123 -19.87 23.72 12.59
C GLN A 123 -18.66 23.00 11.99
N LEU A 124 -18.35 23.31 10.73
CA LEU A 124 -17.16 22.79 10.03
C LEU A 124 -15.97 23.72 10.23
N GLN A 125 -14.77 23.13 10.40
CA GLN A 125 -13.52 23.87 10.59
C GLN A 125 -12.88 24.29 9.27
N THR A 126 -13.58 25.07 8.45
CA THR A 126 -13.12 25.50 7.13
C THR A 126 -11.88 26.40 7.18
N GLY A 127 -11.74 27.24 8.21
CA GLY A 127 -10.57 28.08 8.40
C GLY A 127 -9.28 27.28 8.66
N PHE A 128 -9.39 26.23 9.47
CA PHE A 128 -8.27 25.32 9.72
C PHE A 128 -7.85 24.60 8.43
N GLN A 129 -8.84 24.12 7.67
CA GLN A 129 -8.60 23.49 6.39
C GLN A 129 -7.86 24.40 5.41
N ALA A 130 -8.32 25.65 5.23
CA ALA A 130 -7.67 26.61 4.33
C ALA A 130 -6.22 26.90 4.77
N GLY A 131 -5.98 27.08 6.07
CA GLY A 131 -4.63 27.28 6.61
C GLY A 131 -3.71 26.09 6.35
N MET A 132 -4.21 24.86 6.53
CA MET A 132 -3.44 23.64 6.26
C MET A 132 -3.09 23.45 4.79
N GLU A 133 -4.03 23.73 3.88
CA GLU A 133 -3.76 23.68 2.44
C GLU A 133 -2.67 24.67 2.03
N GLU A 134 -2.69 25.87 2.60
CA GLU A 134 -1.67 26.90 2.37
C GLU A 134 -0.30 26.49 2.93
N ILE A 135 -0.24 25.94 4.14
CA ILE A 135 1.01 25.47 4.78
C ILE A 135 1.62 24.30 4.00
N LEU A 136 0.81 23.36 3.52
CA LEU A 136 1.27 22.21 2.74
C LEU A 136 1.55 22.57 1.27
N GLY A 137 1.29 23.81 0.86
CA GLY A 137 1.59 24.31 -0.48
C GLY A 137 0.69 23.69 -1.54
N VAL A 138 -0.59 23.50 -1.22
CA VAL A 138 -1.62 23.10 -2.17
C VAL A 138 -1.92 24.28 -3.08
N THR A 139 -1.81 24.08 -4.39
CA THR A 139 -2.11 25.12 -5.38
C THR A 139 -3.42 24.81 -6.09
N ASP A 140 -4.36 25.76 -6.07
CA ASP A 140 -5.68 25.64 -6.71
C ASP A 140 -5.69 25.86 -8.23
N ASN A 141 -4.52 25.78 -8.88
CA ASN A 141 -4.36 26.30 -10.23
C ASN A 141 -5.17 25.45 -11.23
N THR A 142 -6.33 25.95 -11.65
CA THR A 142 -7.20 25.29 -12.63
C THR A 142 -6.52 25.16 -14.00
N ARG A 143 -5.45 25.92 -14.25
CA ARG A 143 -4.58 25.80 -15.42
C ARG A 143 -3.74 24.52 -15.37
N THR A 144 -3.26 24.13 -14.19
CA THR A 144 -2.67 22.79 -14.01
C THR A 144 -3.75 21.71 -14.11
N LEU A 145 -5.00 21.97 -13.71
CA LEU A 145 -6.14 21.04 -13.91
C LEU A 145 -6.48 20.73 -15.39
N ARG A 146 -6.22 21.66 -16.32
CA ARG A 146 -6.40 21.43 -17.77
C ARG A 146 -5.14 20.84 -18.44
N GLN A 147 -3.98 21.05 -17.81
CA GLN A 147 -2.75 20.29 -18.07
C GLN A 147 -2.75 18.91 -17.39
N LEU A 148 -3.64 18.65 -16.42
CA LEU A 148 -3.73 17.41 -15.64
C LEU A 148 -4.07 16.19 -16.50
N THR A 149 -4.69 16.39 -17.67
CA THR A 149 -4.96 15.33 -18.65
C THR A 149 -3.71 14.76 -19.31
N GLY A 150 -2.55 15.44 -19.23
CA GLY A 150 -1.24 14.91 -19.63
C GLY A 150 -0.14 15.05 -18.58
N GLN A 151 -0.38 15.82 -17.52
CA GLN A 151 0.61 16.28 -16.53
C GLN A 151 0.18 15.96 -15.09
N GLY A 152 -1.02 15.43 -14.86
CA GLY A 152 -1.46 14.98 -13.52
C GLY A 152 -0.58 13.86 -12.97
N MET A 153 -0.08 13.01 -13.87
CA MET A 153 0.94 12.00 -13.61
C MET A 153 2.32 12.60 -13.22
N ARG A 154 2.59 13.87 -13.57
CA ARG A 154 3.82 14.60 -13.20
C ARG A 154 3.67 15.46 -11.95
N GLU A 155 2.50 16.01 -11.65
CA GLU A 155 2.28 16.90 -10.51
C GLU A 155 1.87 16.19 -9.21
N LEU A 156 1.16 15.06 -9.32
CA LEU A 156 1.05 14.12 -8.20
C LEU A 156 2.41 13.41 -7.95
N GLY A 157 3.33 13.48 -8.92
CA GLY A 157 4.54 12.67 -8.94
C GLY A 157 4.20 11.19 -9.17
N GLU A 158 5.05 10.47 -9.90
CA GLU A 158 4.99 9.00 -9.94
C GLU A 158 4.88 8.44 -8.51
N ASP A 159 5.56 9.09 -7.56
CA ASP A 159 5.53 8.82 -6.12
C ASP A 159 4.12 8.77 -5.48
N ALA A 160 3.18 9.67 -5.80
CA ALA A 160 1.86 9.63 -5.14
C ALA A 160 0.94 8.55 -5.72
N THR A 161 1.06 8.27 -7.02
CA THR A 161 0.32 7.19 -7.66
C THR A 161 0.87 5.83 -7.23
N GLU A 162 2.19 5.69 -7.10
CA GLU A 162 2.84 4.49 -6.56
C GLU A 162 2.55 4.28 -5.07
N ALA A 163 2.61 5.34 -4.25
CA ALA A 163 2.25 5.26 -2.84
C ALA A 163 0.82 4.76 -2.64
N ASP A 164 -0.13 5.26 -3.43
CA ASP A 164 -1.52 4.81 -3.39
C ASP A 164 -1.69 3.36 -3.88
N ALA A 165 -0.92 2.93 -4.88
CA ALA A 165 -0.99 1.57 -5.41
C ALA A 165 -0.51 0.52 -4.40
N SER A 166 0.41 0.88 -3.50
CA SER A 166 0.95 -0.01 -2.47
C SER A 166 -0.01 -0.35 -1.32
N SER A 167 -1.14 0.36 -1.18
CA SER A 167 -2.14 0.17 -0.11
C SER A 167 -3.15 -0.96 -0.37
N SER A 168 -2.91 -1.83 -1.35
CA SER A 168 -3.83 -2.87 -1.82
C SER A 168 -4.14 -3.99 -0.80
N THR A 169 -3.46 -4.05 0.33
CA THR A 169 -3.56 -5.18 1.28
C THR A 169 -4.65 -5.00 2.37
N GLN A 170 -5.36 -3.86 2.41
CA GLN A 170 -6.33 -3.52 3.46
C GLN A 170 -7.82 -3.63 3.08
N ASP A 171 -8.18 -4.51 2.14
CA ASP A 171 -9.58 -4.73 1.74
C ASP A 171 -10.52 -5.16 2.91
N SER A 172 -9.98 -5.70 4.00
CA SER A 172 -10.78 -6.16 5.15
C SER A 172 -11.38 -5.03 6.03
N LEU A 173 -10.82 -3.81 5.97
CA LEU A 173 -11.41 -2.64 6.65
C LEU A 173 -12.56 -2.05 5.83
N ARG A 174 -12.53 -2.24 4.51
CA ARG A 174 -13.54 -1.75 3.56
C ARG A 174 -14.93 -2.34 3.82
N ASP A 175 -14.99 -3.64 4.12
CA ASP A 175 -16.24 -4.35 4.44
C ASP A 175 -16.87 -3.94 5.78
N ARG A 176 -16.07 -3.42 6.73
CA ARG A 176 -16.57 -2.97 8.04
C ARG A 176 -17.26 -1.61 7.96
N TYR A 177 -16.70 -0.67 7.21
CA TYR A 177 -17.24 0.70 7.14
C TYR A 177 -18.42 0.84 6.17
N GLN A 178 -18.55 -0.05 5.18
CA GLN A 178 -19.73 -0.07 4.31
C GLN A 178 -21.00 -0.53 5.04
N ARG A 179 -20.88 -1.12 6.24
CA ARG A 179 -22.00 -1.45 7.13
C ARG A 179 -22.46 -0.28 8.01
N LEU A 180 -21.59 0.71 8.23
CA LEU A 180 -21.86 1.88 9.09
C LEU A 180 -22.47 3.05 8.34
N PHE A 181 -22.33 3.04 7.02
CA PHE A 181 -22.85 4.07 6.14
C PHE A 181 -23.83 3.38 5.19
N TRP A 182 -25.08 3.31 5.64
CA TRP A 182 -26.31 3.70 4.96
C TRP A 182 -27.48 3.27 5.87
N GLU A 183 -28.33 4.23 6.23
CA GLU A 183 -29.46 4.18 7.17
C GLU A 183 -29.12 4.14 8.68
N PRO A 184 -29.85 4.90 9.52
CA PRO A 184 -29.91 4.61 10.95
C PRO A 184 -30.60 3.25 11.13
N VAL A 185 -29.82 2.18 11.12
CA VAL A 185 -30.30 0.84 11.46
C VAL A 185 -30.58 0.83 12.95
N VAL A 186 -31.85 0.76 13.31
CA VAL A 186 -32.28 0.47 14.69
C VAL A 186 -31.71 -0.91 15.04
N GLU A 187 -31.08 -1.04 16.22
CA GLU A 187 -30.47 -2.29 16.66
C GLU A 187 -31.47 -3.46 16.52
N GLY A 188 -31.21 -4.37 15.56
CA GLY A 188 -32.03 -5.57 15.32
C GLY A 188 -32.67 -5.72 13.93
N GLN A 189 -32.55 -4.77 13.01
CA GLN A 189 -32.96 -4.96 11.60
C GLN A 189 -31.76 -5.12 10.65
N GLU A 190 -31.87 -5.97 9.64
CA GLU A 190 -30.88 -6.07 8.57
C GLU A 190 -31.03 -4.88 7.60
N PRO A 191 -29.93 -4.21 7.20
CA PRO A 191 -29.99 -3.04 6.35
C PRO A 191 -30.58 -3.38 4.96
N ALA A 192 -31.45 -2.50 4.46
CA ALA A 192 -32.10 -2.67 3.16
C ALA A 192 -31.13 -2.38 1.99
N VAL A 193 -30.19 -3.30 1.74
CA VAL A 193 -29.40 -3.28 0.52
C VAL A 193 -30.33 -3.63 -0.65
N LEU A 194 -30.30 -2.83 -1.74
CA LEU A 194 -30.98 -3.19 -2.98
C LEU A 194 -30.59 -4.63 -3.36
N ARG A 195 -31.57 -5.54 -3.40
CA ARG A 195 -31.39 -6.99 -3.65
C ARG A 195 -30.51 -7.32 -4.86
N GLN A 196 -30.46 -6.42 -5.83
CA GLN A 196 -29.64 -6.54 -7.04
C GLN A 196 -28.14 -6.38 -6.75
N LEU A 197 -27.77 -5.46 -5.84
CA LEU A 197 -26.39 -5.22 -5.43
C LEU A 197 -25.86 -6.38 -4.59
N GLU A 198 -26.70 -6.96 -3.75
CA GLU A 198 -26.37 -8.15 -2.96
C GLU A 198 -26.15 -9.37 -3.86
N ARG A 199 -27.01 -9.56 -4.87
CA ARG A 199 -26.83 -10.60 -5.90
C ARG A 199 -25.56 -10.39 -6.71
N ALA A 200 -25.26 -9.17 -7.15
CA ALA A 200 -24.02 -8.87 -7.87
C ALA A 200 -22.78 -9.20 -7.03
N ARG A 201 -22.78 -8.85 -5.74
CA ARG A 201 -21.70 -9.19 -4.81
C ARG A 201 -21.53 -10.69 -4.59
N LEU A 202 -22.62 -11.43 -4.40
CA LEU A 202 -22.58 -12.88 -4.27
C LEU A 202 -22.03 -13.54 -5.55
N GLN A 203 -22.38 -13.00 -6.72
CA GLN A 203 -21.86 -13.43 -8.01
C GLN A 203 -20.37 -13.11 -8.19
N ASP A 204 -19.91 -11.93 -7.79
CA ASP A 204 -18.49 -11.58 -7.89
C ASP A 204 -17.64 -12.41 -6.93
N ARG A 205 -18.14 -12.65 -5.72
CA ARG A 205 -17.46 -13.51 -4.73
C ARG A 205 -17.41 -14.97 -5.18
N SER A 206 -18.49 -15.48 -5.77
CA SER A 206 -18.50 -16.85 -6.32
C SER A 206 -17.61 -16.97 -7.54
N ARG A 207 -17.59 -15.97 -8.44
CA ARG A 207 -16.66 -15.89 -9.58
C ARG A 207 -15.20 -15.84 -9.12
N ALA A 208 -14.88 -15.04 -8.11
CA ALA A 208 -13.52 -14.96 -7.57
C ALA A 208 -13.05 -16.30 -6.98
N ARG A 209 -13.93 -16.98 -6.22
CA ARG A 209 -13.67 -18.33 -5.70
C ARG A 209 -13.49 -19.35 -6.82
N ALA A 210 -14.39 -19.36 -7.81
CA ALA A 210 -14.28 -20.27 -8.95
C ALA A 210 -13.00 -20.03 -9.78
N MET A 211 -12.57 -18.78 -9.95
CA MET A 211 -11.30 -18.45 -10.60
C MET A 211 -10.09 -18.94 -9.80
N MET A 212 -10.14 -18.84 -8.47
CA MET A 212 -9.08 -19.36 -7.59
C MET A 212 -8.99 -20.88 -7.67
N GLU A 213 -10.12 -21.58 -7.59
CA GLU A 213 -10.20 -23.05 -7.74
C GLU A 213 -9.68 -23.50 -9.12
N LEU A 214 -10.03 -22.80 -10.20
CA LEU A 214 -9.51 -23.07 -11.54
C LEU A 214 -7.98 -22.91 -11.60
N LYS A 215 -7.44 -21.87 -10.96
CA LYS A 215 -5.99 -21.67 -10.87
C LYS A 215 -5.32 -22.78 -10.06
N ASP A 216 -5.90 -23.20 -8.94
CA ASP A 216 -5.40 -24.30 -8.11
C ASP A 216 -5.34 -25.63 -8.88
N HIS A 217 -6.42 -25.96 -9.60
CA HIS A 217 -6.48 -27.13 -10.48
C HIS A 217 -5.44 -27.06 -11.59
N GLN A 218 -5.27 -25.89 -12.22
CA GLN A 218 -4.27 -25.72 -13.27
C GLN A 218 -2.82 -25.82 -12.73
N ALA A 219 -2.58 -25.29 -11.53
CA ALA A 219 -1.29 -25.33 -10.86
C ALA A 219 -0.95 -26.72 -10.26
N HIS A 220 -1.91 -27.65 -10.19
CA HIS A 220 -1.74 -28.99 -9.58
C HIS A 220 -1.24 -28.91 -8.13
N VAL A 221 -1.73 -27.94 -7.36
CA VAL A 221 -1.35 -27.80 -5.96
C VAL A 221 -2.02 -28.92 -5.16
N PRO A 222 -1.27 -29.76 -4.42
CA PRO A 222 -1.89 -30.77 -3.57
C PRO A 222 -2.70 -30.08 -2.47
N ALA A 223 -3.93 -30.53 -2.27
CA ALA A 223 -4.79 -30.03 -1.19
C ALA A 223 -4.07 -30.22 0.17
N PRO A 224 -4.14 -29.23 1.07
CA PRO A 224 -3.54 -29.35 2.39
C PRO A 224 -4.15 -30.54 3.12
N LYS A 225 -3.31 -31.50 3.50
CA LYS A 225 -3.71 -32.59 4.40
C LYS A 225 -3.42 -32.10 5.80
N GLU A 226 -4.45 -31.83 6.59
CA GLU A 226 -4.31 -31.49 8.02
C GLU A 226 -3.94 -32.75 8.82
N GLN A 227 -2.76 -33.29 8.59
CA GLN A 227 -2.22 -34.40 9.36
C GLN A 227 -0.92 -33.94 10.03
N VAL A 228 -0.93 -33.91 11.36
CA VAL A 228 0.28 -33.70 12.16
C VAL A 228 1.17 -34.93 11.97
N HIS A 229 2.27 -34.77 11.25
CA HIS A 229 3.08 -35.92 10.84
C HIS A 229 4.06 -36.41 11.90
N ALA A 230 4.50 -35.54 12.82
CA ALA A 230 5.40 -35.93 13.89
C ALA A 230 5.30 -34.99 15.09
N VAL A 231 5.09 -35.57 16.27
CA VAL A 231 5.27 -34.92 17.57
C VAL A 231 6.53 -35.51 18.19
N VAL A 232 7.58 -34.71 18.32
CA VAL A 232 8.84 -35.14 18.92
C VAL A 232 8.91 -34.59 20.33
N GLU A 233 8.80 -35.48 21.32
CA GLU A 233 8.95 -35.16 22.74
C GLU A 233 10.35 -35.60 23.21
N ARG A 234 11.17 -34.65 23.66
CA ARG A 234 12.47 -34.91 24.29
C ARG A 234 12.45 -34.33 25.70
N PRO A 235 12.82 -35.09 26.75
CA PRO A 235 12.81 -34.59 28.12
C PRO A 235 13.77 -33.40 28.24
N GLY A 236 13.28 -32.28 28.78
CA GLY A 236 14.03 -31.03 28.93
C GLY A 236 13.91 -30.03 27.77
N HIS A 237 13.20 -30.37 26.69
CA HIS A 237 12.93 -29.46 25.57
C HIS A 237 11.44 -29.34 25.27
N SER A 238 11.01 -28.23 24.67
CA SER A 238 9.61 -28.04 24.27
C SER A 238 9.22 -28.99 23.14
N THR A 239 7.98 -29.49 23.19
CA THR A 239 7.43 -30.40 22.19
C THR A 239 7.37 -29.73 20.82
N ILE A 240 8.08 -30.29 19.83
CA ILE A 240 8.07 -29.80 18.45
C ILE A 240 6.97 -30.56 17.69
N LYS A 241 6.00 -29.82 17.14
CA LYS A 241 4.93 -30.36 16.29
C LYS A 241 5.17 -29.94 14.85
N PHE A 242 5.39 -30.90 13.97
CA PHE A 242 5.49 -30.64 12.53
C PHE A 242 4.10 -30.74 11.89
N ILE A 243 3.60 -29.59 11.40
CA ILE A 243 2.34 -29.47 10.67
C ILE A 243 2.68 -29.32 9.19
N ASP A 244 2.19 -30.23 8.35
CA ASP A 244 2.28 -30.04 6.90
C ASP A 244 1.32 -28.92 6.49
N VAL A 245 1.89 -27.82 6.01
CA VAL A 245 1.13 -26.66 5.54
C VAL A 245 0.71 -26.81 4.07
N GLY A 246 1.09 -27.89 3.40
CA GLY A 246 0.73 -28.20 2.02
C GLY A 246 0.99 -27.04 1.05
N GLY A 247 0.06 -26.83 0.12
CA GLY A 247 0.10 -25.75 -0.87
C GLY A 247 -0.18 -24.34 -0.37
N LYS A 248 -0.44 -24.14 0.94
CA LYS A 248 -0.98 -22.89 1.51
C LYS A 248 -0.11 -21.65 1.25
N TYR A 249 1.19 -21.83 1.04
CA TYR A 249 2.16 -20.75 0.82
C TYR A 249 2.77 -20.79 -0.59
N VAL A 250 2.18 -21.56 -1.51
CA VAL A 250 2.65 -21.60 -2.90
C VAL A 250 1.97 -20.48 -3.67
N ASP A 251 2.76 -19.57 -4.23
CA ASP A 251 2.26 -18.56 -5.17
C ASP A 251 1.77 -19.24 -6.46
N LEU A 252 0.47 -19.17 -6.69
CA LEU A 252 -0.21 -19.79 -7.83
C LEU A 252 0.26 -19.18 -9.16
N ASP A 253 0.49 -17.88 -9.19
CA ASP A 253 0.83 -17.18 -10.42
C ASP A 253 2.28 -17.50 -10.84
N ASP A 254 3.21 -17.56 -9.89
CA ASP A 254 4.59 -18.03 -10.14
C ASP A 254 4.62 -19.49 -10.60
N ARG A 255 3.82 -20.36 -9.97
CA ARG A 255 3.73 -21.78 -10.35
C ARG A 255 3.15 -21.97 -11.76
N LEU A 256 2.13 -21.21 -12.13
CA LEU A 256 1.56 -21.21 -13.48
C LEU A 256 2.55 -20.67 -14.51
N ALA A 257 3.31 -19.63 -14.18
CA ALA A 257 4.37 -19.09 -15.05
C ALA A 257 5.45 -20.15 -15.33
N ARG A 258 5.89 -20.89 -14.30
CA ARG A 258 6.85 -22.00 -14.43
C ARG A 258 6.32 -23.13 -15.30
N LEU A 259 5.05 -23.52 -15.16
CA LEU A 259 4.42 -24.55 -15.99
C LEU A 259 4.33 -24.12 -17.46
N LYS A 260 3.96 -22.87 -17.74
CA LYS A 260 3.95 -22.32 -19.11
C LYS A 260 5.36 -22.31 -19.71
N ALA A 261 6.36 -21.85 -18.96
CA ALA A 261 7.75 -21.86 -19.38
C ALA A 261 8.29 -23.27 -19.65
N ALA A 262 7.89 -24.26 -18.85
CA ALA A 262 8.24 -25.66 -19.06
C ALA A 262 7.62 -26.23 -20.34
N LYS A 263 6.32 -25.97 -20.58
CA LYS A 263 5.64 -26.35 -21.83
C LYS A 263 6.31 -25.72 -23.06
N HIS A 264 6.64 -24.43 -22.99
CA HIS A 264 7.36 -23.75 -24.08
C HIS A 264 8.72 -24.39 -24.36
N ARG A 265 9.51 -24.66 -23.31
CA ARG A 265 10.81 -25.35 -23.45
C ARG A 265 10.67 -26.75 -24.07
N ALA A 266 9.64 -27.50 -23.70
CA ALA A 266 9.36 -28.81 -24.27
C ALA A 266 9.03 -28.74 -25.77
N GLN A 267 8.17 -27.80 -26.18
CA GLN A 267 7.82 -27.60 -27.58
C GLN A 267 9.04 -27.20 -28.44
N VAL A 268 9.89 -26.31 -27.94
CA VAL A 268 11.13 -25.92 -28.62
C VAL A 268 12.07 -27.12 -28.80
N ARG A 269 12.21 -27.97 -27.77
CA ARG A 269 13.00 -29.21 -27.84
C ARG A 269 12.43 -30.20 -28.86
N GLN A 270 11.12 -30.38 -28.92
CA GLN A 270 10.47 -31.23 -29.92
C GLN A 270 10.70 -30.71 -31.34
N LYS A 271 10.52 -29.41 -31.59
CA LYS A 271 10.80 -28.78 -32.90
C LYS A 271 12.27 -28.95 -33.31
N ARG A 272 13.21 -28.80 -32.36
CA ARG A 272 14.64 -29.05 -32.61
C ARG A 272 14.96 -30.51 -32.93
N ARG A 273 14.23 -31.48 -32.37
CA ARG A 273 14.41 -32.92 -32.67
C ARG A 273 13.86 -33.33 -34.04
N VAL A 274 12.79 -32.68 -34.52
CA VAL A 274 12.16 -32.99 -35.82
C VAL A 274 12.92 -32.38 -37.00
N ARG A 275 13.59 -31.23 -36.81
CA ARG A 275 14.39 -30.57 -37.86
C ARG A 275 15.50 -31.45 -38.48
N PRO A 276 16.35 -32.16 -37.72
CA PRO A 276 17.41 -32.99 -38.31
C PRO A 276 16.85 -34.24 -39.03
N SER A 277 15.74 -34.81 -38.59
CA SER A 277 15.14 -35.98 -39.25
C SER A 277 14.46 -35.65 -40.58
N GLN A 278 13.93 -34.43 -40.74
CA GLN A 278 13.44 -33.94 -42.04
C GLN A 278 14.58 -33.55 -42.99
N ALA A 279 15.69 -33.00 -42.48
CA ALA A 279 16.86 -32.69 -43.30
C ALA A 279 17.52 -33.95 -43.91
N VAL A 280 17.61 -35.04 -43.14
CA VAL A 280 18.14 -36.32 -43.62
C VAL A 280 17.23 -36.98 -44.67
N LYS A 281 15.90 -36.89 -44.51
CA LYS A 281 14.94 -37.40 -45.52
C LYS A 281 15.00 -36.63 -46.84
N ASN A 282 15.17 -35.31 -46.80
CA ASN A 282 15.28 -34.50 -48.03
C ASN A 282 16.61 -34.71 -48.76
N GLN A 283 17.71 -35.04 -48.04
CA GLN A 283 18.98 -35.39 -48.67
C GLN A 283 18.97 -36.78 -49.32
N GLY A 284 18.28 -37.77 -48.72
CA GLY A 284 18.12 -39.09 -49.33
C GLY A 284 17.25 -39.10 -50.60
N ALA A 285 16.24 -38.23 -50.68
CA ALA A 285 15.40 -38.10 -51.87
C ALA A 285 16.12 -37.44 -53.06
N ALA A 286 17.08 -36.55 -52.79
CA ALA A 286 17.87 -35.89 -53.83
C ALA A 286 18.94 -36.81 -54.46
N VAL A 287 19.43 -37.80 -53.71
CA VAL A 287 20.44 -38.77 -54.21
C VAL A 287 19.81 -39.93 -55.00
N ALA A 288 18.53 -40.24 -54.77
CA ALA A 288 17.80 -41.28 -55.51
C ALA A 288 17.20 -40.81 -56.85
N ALA A 289 17.40 -39.53 -57.23
CA ALA A 289 16.86 -38.93 -58.44
C ALA A 289 17.92 -38.72 -59.55
N HIS A 290 19.09 -39.35 -59.43
CA HIS A 290 20.17 -39.35 -60.42
C HIS A 290 20.50 -40.77 -60.89
#